data_AF-A0A7V3S201-F1
#
_entry.id   AF-A0A7V3S201-F1
#
_cell.length_a   1.000
_cell.length_b   1.000
_cell.length_c   1.000
_cell.angle_alpha   90.00
_cell.angle_beta   90.00
_cell.angle_gamma   90.00
#
_symmetry.space_group_name_H-M   'P 1'
#
loop_
_entity.id
_entity.type
_entity.pdbx_description
1 polymer ?
#
loop_
_entity_poly.entity_id
_entity_poly.type
_entity_poly.pdbx_seq_one_letter_code
_entity_poly.pdbx_strand_id
1 'polypeptide(L)'
;MHIPGWLQSLRQGRRWEGSEPGAGIEANREYEFAVSNPEAFKVFCREFGFRVLIEKHKRVRRYLLKPGRRLFAFPVHIELNHIENLGDFIELETLVEKEEQVPRASAFINSLLDTLGVPRSRIEPRAYTEMLYQQSQKQSPQS
;
A
#
# COMPACT_ATOMS: atom_id res chain seq x y z
N MET A 1 10.99 -34.82 -5.10
CA MET A 1 10.22 -33.76 -5.79
C MET A 1 10.65 -32.42 -5.24
N HIS A 2 10.98 -31.45 -6.11
CA HIS A 2 11.44 -30.12 -5.70
C HIS A 2 10.37 -29.12 -6.13
N ILE A 3 9.78 -28.40 -5.18
CA ILE A 3 8.73 -27.40 -5.46
C ILE A 3 9.42 -26.09 -5.88
N PRO A 4 9.18 -25.55 -7.09
CA PRO A 4 9.82 -24.31 -7.52
C PRO A 4 9.34 -23.10 -6.71
N GLY A 5 10.27 -22.23 -6.32
CA GLY A 5 10.03 -21.07 -5.45
C GLY A 5 9.24 -19.88 -6.05
N TRP A 6 8.41 -20.12 -7.07
CA TRP A 6 7.61 -19.08 -7.76
C TRP A 6 6.16 -18.97 -7.23
N LEU A 7 5.77 -19.80 -6.25
CA LEU A 7 4.46 -19.72 -5.60
C LEU A 7 4.45 -18.63 -4.51
N GLN A 8 4.42 -17.35 -4.90
CA GLN A 8 4.15 -16.27 -3.95
C GLN A 8 2.64 -16.08 -3.75
N SER A 9 2.15 -16.73 -2.70
CA SER A 9 1.04 -16.31 -1.81
C SER A 9 -0.07 -15.45 -2.43
N LEU A 10 -1.26 -16.04 -2.61
CA LEU A 10 -2.51 -15.30 -2.70
C LEU A 10 -2.77 -14.61 -1.34
N ARG A 11 -2.47 -13.31 -1.23
CA ARG A 11 -2.76 -12.52 -0.02
C ARG A 11 -4.22 -12.07 -0.06
N GLN A 12 -4.95 -12.29 1.03
CA GLN A 12 -6.32 -11.79 1.21
C GLN A 12 -6.33 -10.82 2.40
N GLY A 13 -6.54 -9.54 2.13
CA GLY A 13 -6.96 -8.56 3.14
C GLY A 13 -8.49 -8.47 3.22
N ARG A 14 -9.02 -7.69 4.17
CA ARG A 14 -10.43 -7.28 4.20
C ARG A 14 -10.57 -5.80 4.56
N ARG A 15 -11.42 -5.07 3.82
CA ARG A 15 -11.76 -3.66 4.05
C ARG A 15 -12.97 -3.60 4.96
N TRP A 16 -12.89 -2.77 5.98
CA TRP A 16 -13.99 -2.54 6.90
C TRP A 16 -14.07 -1.06 7.19
N GLU A 17 -15.24 -0.47 7.01
CA GLU A 17 -15.42 0.97 7.05
C GLU A 17 -15.61 1.43 8.51
N GLY A 18 -14.55 2.00 9.07
CA GLY A 18 -14.45 2.36 10.49
C GLY A 18 -13.23 3.22 10.80
N SER A 19 -12.90 4.17 9.92
CA SER A 19 -11.88 5.19 10.16
C SER A 19 -12.54 6.48 10.65
N GLU A 20 -12.10 7.01 11.80
CA GLU A 20 -12.45 8.39 12.17
C GLU A 20 -11.76 9.39 11.22
N PRO A 21 -12.40 10.53 10.85
CA PRO A 21 -11.93 11.45 9.78
C PRO A 21 -10.64 12.26 10.08
N GLY A 22 -9.53 11.59 10.35
CA GLY A 22 -8.22 12.22 10.56
C GLY A 22 -7.04 11.28 10.83
N ALA A 23 -7.25 9.96 10.98
CA ALA A 23 -6.18 9.04 11.38
C ALA A 23 -5.17 8.67 10.27
N GLY A 24 -5.55 8.84 8.99
CA GLY A 24 -4.69 8.53 7.83
C GLY A 24 -4.22 7.07 7.76
N ILE A 25 -4.97 6.14 8.36
CA ILE A 25 -4.78 4.69 8.20
C ILE A 25 -5.82 4.16 7.23
N GLU A 26 -5.34 3.43 6.22
CA GLU A 26 -6.15 2.68 5.28
C GLU A 26 -6.15 1.19 5.64
N ALA A 27 -7.30 0.53 5.52
CA ALA A 27 -7.45 -0.91 5.76
C ALA A 27 -8.28 -1.51 4.62
N ASN A 28 -7.63 -2.24 3.70
CA ASN A 28 -8.23 -2.65 2.43
C ASN A 28 -8.38 -4.16 2.25
N ARG A 29 -9.29 -4.52 1.33
CA ARG A 29 -9.40 -5.85 0.74
C ARG A 29 -8.65 -5.86 -0.58
N GLU A 30 -7.53 -6.57 -0.62
CA GLU A 30 -6.69 -6.67 -1.80
C GLU A 30 -6.76 -8.07 -2.39
N TYR A 31 -6.64 -8.12 -3.72
CA TYR A 31 -6.61 -9.34 -4.52
C TYR A 31 -5.40 -9.27 -5.45
N GLU A 32 -4.32 -9.94 -5.06
CA GLU A 32 -3.08 -9.97 -5.84
C GLU A 32 -2.87 -11.33 -6.51
N PHE A 33 -2.34 -11.30 -7.73
CA PHE A 33 -1.94 -12.50 -8.48
C PHE A 33 -0.73 -12.22 -9.36
N ALA A 34 0.08 -13.23 -9.61
CA ALA A 34 1.21 -13.14 -10.52
C ALA A 34 0.76 -13.24 -11.98
N VAL A 35 1.38 -12.45 -12.87
CA VAL A 35 1.23 -12.55 -14.32
C VAL A 35 2.55 -13.02 -14.94
N SER A 36 2.51 -14.00 -15.83
CA SER A 36 3.70 -14.55 -16.50
C SER A 36 4.24 -13.64 -17.61
N ASN A 37 3.38 -12.81 -18.21
CA ASN A 37 3.75 -11.81 -19.20
C ASN A 37 2.96 -10.50 -18.95
N PRO A 38 3.58 -9.47 -18.36
CA PRO A 38 2.93 -8.19 -18.08
C PRO A 38 2.41 -7.46 -19.32
N GLU A 39 3.11 -7.56 -20.46
CA GLU A 39 2.69 -6.88 -21.69
C GLU A 39 1.46 -7.55 -22.33
N ALA A 40 1.40 -8.88 -22.31
CA ALA A 40 0.19 -9.61 -22.74
C ALA A 40 -1.02 -9.27 -21.86
N PHE A 41 -0.81 -9.12 -20.54
CA PHE A 41 -1.88 -8.67 -19.62
C PHE A 41 -2.33 -7.23 -19.92
N LYS A 42 -1.40 -6.30 -20.20
CA LYS A 42 -1.74 -4.93 -20.65
C LYS A 42 -2.51 -4.91 -21.96
N VAL A 43 -2.19 -5.78 -22.93
CA VAL A 43 -2.99 -5.95 -24.16
C VAL A 43 -4.40 -6.42 -23.81
N PHE A 44 -4.53 -7.50 -23.03
CA PHE A 44 -5.83 -8.02 -22.60
C PHE A 44 -6.71 -6.93 -21.94
N CYS A 45 -6.16 -6.12 -21.04
CA CYS A 45 -6.91 -4.99 -20.46
C CYS A 45 -7.41 -3.98 -21.52
N ARG A 46 -6.61 -3.66 -22.54
CA ARG A 46 -7.02 -2.74 -23.61
C ARG A 46 -8.16 -3.29 -24.48
N GLU A 47 -8.15 -4.60 -24.78
CA GLU A 47 -9.24 -5.25 -25.53
C GLU A 47 -10.58 -5.18 -24.76
N PHE A 48 -10.55 -5.12 -23.43
CA PHE A 48 -11.72 -4.90 -22.57
C PHE A 48 -12.04 -3.40 -22.35
N GLY A 49 -11.42 -2.49 -23.09
CA GLY A 49 -11.68 -1.05 -23.04
C GLY A 49 -10.98 -0.30 -21.89
N PHE A 50 -10.09 -0.94 -21.13
CA PHE A 50 -9.31 -0.23 -20.12
C PHE A 50 -8.21 0.61 -20.79
N ARG A 51 -7.98 1.81 -20.24
CA ARG A 51 -6.90 2.72 -20.65
C ARG A 51 -5.98 3.03 -19.47
N VAL A 52 -4.70 3.30 -19.75
CA VAL A 52 -3.77 3.79 -18.73
C VAL A 52 -4.21 5.20 -18.32
N LEU A 53 -4.49 5.39 -17.04
CA LEU A 53 -4.84 6.70 -16.46
C LEU A 53 -3.63 7.38 -15.81
N ILE A 54 -2.81 6.60 -15.10
CA ILE A 54 -1.60 7.02 -14.40
C ILE A 54 -0.56 5.91 -14.51
N GLU A 55 0.70 6.28 -14.77
CA GLU A 55 1.86 5.43 -14.57
C GLU A 55 2.62 5.89 -13.32
N LYS A 56 3.05 4.95 -12.47
CA LYS A 56 3.71 5.21 -11.19
C LYS A 56 5.06 4.53 -11.15
N HIS A 57 6.14 5.32 -11.22
CA HIS A 57 7.50 4.84 -11.00
C HIS A 57 7.84 4.98 -9.50
N LYS A 58 8.20 3.86 -8.85
CA LYS A 58 8.67 3.86 -7.45
C LYS A 58 9.96 3.10 -7.23
N ARG A 59 10.84 3.66 -6.40
CA ARG A 59 12.01 2.96 -5.82
C ARG A 59 11.69 2.66 -4.36
N VAL A 60 11.99 1.45 -3.89
CA VAL A 60 11.56 0.98 -2.57
C VAL A 60 12.72 0.32 -1.81
N ARG A 61 12.88 0.66 -0.53
CA ARG A 61 13.64 -0.15 0.43
C ARG A 61 12.67 -0.78 1.42
N ARG A 62 12.72 -2.10 1.57
CA ARG A 62 11.78 -2.89 2.38
C ARG A 62 12.47 -3.43 3.63
N TYR A 63 11.78 -3.34 4.76
CA TYR A 63 12.19 -3.92 6.04
C TYR A 63 11.03 -4.72 6.62
N LEU A 64 11.35 -5.73 7.45
CA LEU A 64 10.37 -6.60 8.09
C LEU A 64 10.60 -6.59 9.61
N LEU A 65 9.70 -5.93 10.34
CA LEU A 65 9.69 -5.92 11.79
C LEU A 65 8.87 -7.09 12.32
N LYS A 66 9.40 -7.81 13.32
CA LYS A 66 8.70 -8.86 14.05
C LYS A 66 8.67 -8.50 15.54
N PRO A 67 7.64 -7.76 16.02
CA PRO A 67 7.59 -7.22 17.38
C PRO A 67 7.55 -8.28 18.50
N GLY A 68 7.24 -9.53 18.14
CA GLY A 68 7.10 -10.65 19.08
C GLY A 68 5.69 -10.73 19.67
N ARG A 69 5.20 -11.97 19.84
CA ARG A 69 3.78 -12.27 20.16
C ARG A 69 3.19 -11.55 21.37
N ARG A 70 4.02 -11.14 22.34
CA ARG A 70 3.56 -10.40 23.53
C ARG A 70 3.19 -8.94 23.22
N LEU A 71 3.89 -8.30 22.29
CA LEU A 71 3.68 -6.91 21.91
C LEU A 71 2.66 -6.82 20.77
N PHE A 72 2.99 -7.42 19.62
CA PHE A 72 2.12 -7.48 18.46
C PHE A 72 2.37 -8.79 17.70
N ALA A 73 1.28 -9.51 17.40
CA ALA A 73 1.35 -10.88 16.89
C ALA A 73 1.69 -10.97 15.39
N PHE A 74 1.45 -9.89 14.64
CA PHE A 74 1.61 -9.84 13.20
C PHE A 74 2.95 -9.19 12.81
N PRO A 75 3.58 -9.60 11.70
CA PRO A 75 4.73 -8.91 11.17
C PRO A 75 4.32 -7.57 10.54
N VAL A 76 5.13 -6.54 10.75
CA VAL A 76 4.95 -5.23 10.10
C VAL A 76 5.99 -5.10 8.99
N HIS A 77 5.53 -4.87 7.76
CA HIS A 77 6.39 -4.45 6.67
C HIS A 77 6.54 -2.93 6.72
N ILE A 78 7.76 -2.45 6.47
CA ILE A 78 8.09 -1.02 6.43
C ILE A 78 8.72 -0.74 5.07
N GLU A 79 8.07 0.08 4.25
CA GLU A 79 8.59 0.53 2.97
C GLU A 79 9.07 1.99 3.06
N LEU A 80 10.33 2.23 2.72
CA LEU A 80 10.81 3.57 2.37
C LEU A 80 10.67 3.74 0.87
N ASN A 81 9.64 4.46 0.46
CA ASN A 81 9.28 4.70 -0.93
C ASN A 81 9.84 6.04 -1.41
N HIS A 82 10.43 6.05 -2.60
CA HIS A 82 10.61 7.25 -3.38
C HIS A 82 9.71 7.14 -4.61
N ILE A 83 8.70 7.99 -4.69
CA ILE A 83 7.75 8.07 -5.81
C ILE A 83 8.18 9.22 -6.71
N GLU A 84 8.39 8.93 -7.99
CA GLU A 84 8.75 9.97 -8.96
C GLU A 84 7.66 11.06 -9.01
N ASN A 85 8.09 12.32 -9.07
CA ASN A 85 7.25 13.53 -9.01
C ASN A 85 6.53 13.82 -7.68
N LEU A 86 6.45 12.87 -6.72
CA LEU A 86 5.86 13.11 -5.40
C LEU A 86 6.87 13.18 -4.24
N GLY A 87 8.03 12.53 -4.36
CA GLY A 87 9.09 12.55 -3.34
C GLY A 87 9.13 11.31 -2.45
N ASP A 88 9.63 11.48 -1.22
CA ASP A 88 9.90 10.39 -0.28
C ASP A 88 8.77 10.18 0.74
N PHE A 89 8.38 8.91 0.93
CA PHE A 89 7.31 8.45 1.83
C PHE A 89 7.78 7.26 2.66
N ILE A 90 7.13 7.07 3.81
CA ILE A 90 7.26 5.86 4.62
C ILE A 90 5.88 5.20 4.77
N GLU A 91 5.80 3.92 4.42
CA GLU A 91 4.59 3.10 4.59
C GLU A 91 4.85 2.03 5.64
N LEU A 92 3.88 1.84 6.54
CA LEU A 92 3.86 0.77 7.53
C LEU A 92 2.59 -0.05 7.31
N GLU A 93 2.74 -1.31 6.92
CA GLU A 93 1.62 -2.21 6.63
C GLU A 93 1.70 -3.48 7.50
N THR A 94 0.55 -4.07 7.80
CA THR A 94 0.44 -5.37 8.46
C THR A 94 -0.82 -6.06 7.97
N LEU A 95 -0.73 -7.38 7.79
CA LEU A 95 -1.89 -8.19 7.44
C LEU A 95 -2.55 -8.76 8.70
N VAL A 96 -3.89 -8.78 8.68
CA VAL A 96 -4.75 -9.34 9.72
C VAL A 96 -5.79 -10.23 9.08
N GLU A 97 -6.19 -11.30 9.77
CA GLU A 97 -7.12 -12.32 9.25
C GLU A 97 -8.59 -11.89 9.40
N LYS A 98 -8.87 -10.98 10.35
CA LYS A 98 -10.24 -10.64 10.76
C LYS A 98 -10.46 -9.16 11.04
N GLU A 99 -11.74 -8.79 11.00
CA GLU A 99 -12.31 -7.45 11.20
C GLU A 99 -11.88 -6.85 12.53
N GLU A 100 -12.00 -7.67 13.57
CA GLU A 100 -11.88 -7.26 14.96
C GLU A 100 -10.41 -7.02 15.34
N GLN A 101 -9.48 -7.36 14.45
CA GLN A 101 -8.05 -7.13 14.59
C GLN A 101 -7.60 -5.79 14.02
N VAL A 102 -8.39 -5.16 13.12
CA VAL A 102 -8.03 -3.89 12.46
C VAL A 102 -7.77 -2.77 13.48
N PRO A 103 -8.66 -2.45 14.45
CA PRO A 103 -8.42 -1.35 15.38
C PRO A 103 -7.12 -1.51 16.20
N ARG A 104 -6.77 -2.75 16.59
CA ARG A 104 -5.53 -3.06 17.29
C ARG A 104 -4.31 -2.91 16.38
N ALA A 105 -4.40 -3.34 15.12
CA ALA A 105 -3.35 -3.15 14.13
C ALA A 105 -3.12 -1.66 13.85
N SER A 106 -4.20 -0.89 13.62
CA SER A 106 -4.14 0.56 13.42
C SER A 106 -3.47 1.28 14.59
N ALA A 107 -3.86 0.97 15.83
CA ALA A 107 -3.22 1.53 17.02
C ALA A 107 -1.72 1.19 17.12
N PHE A 108 -1.32 -0.04 16.76
CA PHE A 108 0.09 -0.45 16.78
C PHE A 108 0.91 0.28 15.71
N ILE A 109 0.42 0.33 14.47
CA ILE A 109 1.05 1.06 13.35
C ILE A 109 1.19 2.55 13.71
N ASN A 110 0.16 3.14 14.30
CA ASN A 110 0.20 4.49 14.85
C ASN A 110 1.32 4.67 15.88
N SER A 111 1.43 3.80 16.88
CA SER A 111 2.51 3.91 17.88
C SER A 111 3.92 3.75 17.28
N LEU A 112 4.04 2.99 16.19
CA LEU A 112 5.30 2.79 15.49
C LEU A 112 5.68 4.02 14.64
N LEU A 113 4.71 4.71 14.03
CA LEU A 113 4.93 6.02 13.38
C LEU A 113 5.44 7.07 14.39
N ASP A 114 4.83 7.15 15.58
CA ASP A 114 5.29 8.06 16.64
C ASP A 114 6.73 7.71 17.07
N THR A 115 7.03 6.41 17.23
CA THR A 115 8.39 5.92 17.57
C THR A 115 9.43 6.25 16.49
N LEU A 116 9.02 6.28 15.22
CA LEU A 116 9.85 6.67 14.08
C LEU A 116 9.92 8.20 13.89
N GLY A 117 9.26 8.99 14.74
CA GLY A 117 9.27 10.46 14.68
C GLY A 117 8.43 11.05 13.55
N VAL A 118 7.44 10.32 13.02
CA VAL A 118 6.53 10.80 11.98
C VAL A 118 5.33 11.52 12.63
N PRO A 119 5.23 12.86 12.55
CA PRO A 119 4.14 13.58 13.20
C PRO A 119 2.82 13.37 12.45
N ARG A 120 1.70 13.40 13.18
CA ARG A 120 0.34 13.18 12.64
C ARG A 120 -0.04 14.13 11.50
N SER A 121 0.45 15.36 11.54
CA SER A 121 0.28 16.37 10.48
C SER A 121 1.03 16.08 9.17
N ARG A 122 1.85 15.02 9.11
CA ARG A 122 2.53 14.54 7.91
C ARG A 122 2.03 13.19 7.40
N ILE A 123 0.96 12.65 8.00
CA ILE A 123 0.30 11.47 7.42
C ILE A 123 -0.47 11.94 6.18
N GLU A 124 -0.16 11.35 5.03
CA GLU A 124 -0.81 11.63 3.76
C GLU A 124 -1.97 10.65 3.56
N PRO A 125 -3.25 11.10 3.62
CA PRO A 125 -4.40 10.21 3.50
C PRO A 125 -4.74 9.81 2.06
N ARG A 126 -4.12 10.44 1.05
CA ARG A 126 -4.41 10.17 -0.37
C ARG A 126 -3.50 9.08 -0.92
N ALA A 127 -4.03 8.22 -1.78
CA ALA A 127 -3.23 7.26 -2.52
C ALA A 127 -2.29 7.95 -3.53
N TYR A 128 -1.11 7.38 -3.82
CA TYR A 128 -0.19 7.96 -4.83
C TYR A 128 -0.83 8.16 -6.20
N THR A 129 -1.76 7.29 -6.60
CA THR A 129 -2.48 7.40 -7.87
C THR A 129 -3.37 8.65 -7.92
N GLU A 130 -4.02 8.99 -6.81
CA GLU A 130 -4.80 10.23 -6.67
C GLU A 130 -3.88 11.45 -6.71
N MET A 131 -2.76 11.43 -5.97
CA MET A 131 -1.81 12.54 -5.94
C MET A 131 -1.12 12.78 -7.29
N LEU A 132 -0.68 11.71 -7.98
CA LEU A 132 -0.12 11.79 -9.33
C LEU A 132 -1.15 12.33 -10.34
N TYR A 133 -2.42 11.91 -10.22
CA TYR A 133 -3.50 12.45 -11.06
C TYR A 133 -3.74 13.93 -10.79
N GLN A 134 -3.79 14.35 -9.52
CA GLN A 134 -3.91 15.77 -9.16
C GLN A 134 -2.70 16.60 -9.64
N GLN A 135 -1.50 16.03 -9.73
CA GLN A 135 -0.33 16.70 -10.33
C GLN A 135 -0.44 16.80 -11.85
N SER A 136 -0.83 15.73 -12.56
CA SER A 136 -0.91 15.74 -14.03
C SER A 136 -1.97 16.72 -14.56
N GLN A 137 -3.08 16.88 -13.84
CA GLN A 137 -4.08 17.91 -14.14
C GLN A 137 -3.52 19.34 -13.94
N LYS A 138 -2.75 19.59 -12.88
CA LYS A 138 -2.16 20.92 -12.62
C LYS A 138 -1.07 21.32 -13.62
N GLN A 139 -0.39 20.35 -14.23
CA GLN A 139 0.64 20.56 -15.25
C GLN A 139 0.05 20.77 -16.66
N SER A 140 -1.26 20.58 -16.81
CA SER A 140 -1.99 20.80 -18.06
C SER A 140 -2.91 22.02 -17.90
N PRO A 141 -2.45 23.25 -18.24
CA PRO A 141 -3.35 24.40 -18.28
C PRO A 141 -4.54 24.11 -19.19
N GLN A 142 -5.75 24.51 -18.80
CA GLN A 142 -6.90 24.44 -19.69
C GLN A 142 -6.63 25.30 -20.93
N SER A 143 -6.55 24.64 -22.08
CA SER A 143 -6.48 25.21 -23.43
C SER A 143 -7.86 25.69 -23.89
#